data_AF-A0A9E0SHN2-F1
#
_entry.id   AF-A0A9E0SHN2-F1
#
_cell.length_a   1.000
_cell.length_b   1.000
_cell.length_c   1.000
_cell.angle_alpha   90.00
_cell.angle_beta   90.00
_cell.angle_gamma   90.00
#
_symmetry.space_group_name_H-M   'P 1'
#
loop_
_entity.id
_entity.type
_entity.pdbx_description
1 polymer ?
#
loop_
_entity_poly.entity_id
_entity_poly.type
_entity_poly.pdbx_seq_one_letter_code
_entity_poly.pdbx_strand_id
1 'polypeptide(L)'
;MPAPIPFPIRQECPPGACICERDRLLRDPQGDVRVLRLTRLEERKLIERIENSSSFADLQRIRQRMQDQLGIELWIAPGLNEVRTVRGLQIRLTDKLGLCRKIRQSIPAAVRRCLEKKPEIVYAILDAHDLLEQTRQPPT
;
A
#
# COMPACT_ATOMS: atom_id res chain seq x y z
N MET A 1 28.45 1.72 -15.08
CA MET A 1 28.55 0.32 -14.61
C MET A 1 27.62 0.21 -13.41
N PRO A 2 26.51 -0.55 -13.46
CA PRO A 2 25.56 -0.60 -12.35
C PRO A 2 26.20 -1.33 -11.14
N ALA A 3 26.08 -0.74 -9.95
CA ALA A 3 26.64 -1.30 -8.72
C ALA A 3 25.96 -2.65 -8.37
N PRO A 4 26.71 -3.63 -7.83
CA PRO A 4 26.14 -4.90 -7.40
C PRO A 4 25.17 -4.66 -6.23
N ILE A 5 23.95 -5.18 -6.35
CA ILE A 5 22.90 -4.99 -5.35
C ILE A 5 23.04 -6.11 -4.30
N PRO A 6 23.35 -5.80 -3.02
CA PRO A 6 23.69 -6.81 -2.01
C PRO A 6 22.47 -7.53 -1.41
N PHE A 7 21.29 -7.40 -2.00
CA PHE A 7 20.04 -7.99 -1.50
C PHE A 7 19.28 -8.70 -2.62
N PRO A 8 18.53 -9.77 -2.30
CA PRO A 8 17.71 -10.47 -3.27
C PRO A 8 16.65 -9.52 -3.82
N ILE A 9 16.85 -9.09 -5.06
CA ILE A 9 15.87 -8.31 -5.82
C ILE A 9 14.91 -9.26 -6.53
N ARG A 10 13.66 -8.82 -6.68
CA ARG A 10 12.62 -9.52 -7.45
C ARG A 10 13.16 -10.01 -8.80
N GLN A 11 12.73 -11.18 -9.29
CA GLN A 11 13.01 -11.58 -10.67
C GLN A 11 12.31 -10.63 -11.65
N GLU A 12 12.94 -10.35 -12.79
CA GLU A 12 12.37 -9.47 -13.82
C GLU A 12 10.91 -9.82 -14.14
N CYS A 13 10.10 -8.78 -14.37
CA CYS A 13 8.76 -9.01 -14.89
C CYS A 13 8.88 -9.58 -16.30
N PRO A 14 8.14 -10.65 -16.64
CA PRO A 14 8.12 -11.14 -18.01
C PRO A 14 7.71 -10.02 -18.98
N PRO A 15 8.24 -10.02 -20.22
CA PRO A 15 8.02 -8.95 -21.19
C PRO A 15 6.52 -8.75 -21.43
N GLY A 16 6.05 -7.50 -21.35
CA GLY A 16 4.63 -7.14 -21.50
C GLY A 16 3.76 -7.27 -20.24
N ALA A 17 4.25 -7.89 -19.16
CA ALA A 17 3.43 -8.11 -17.96
C ALA A 17 3.41 -6.95 -16.96
N CYS A 18 4.39 -6.03 -17.01
CA CYS A 18 4.44 -4.94 -16.03
C CYS A 18 5.18 -3.70 -16.53
N ILE A 19 4.55 -2.53 -16.36
CA ILE A 19 5.08 -1.19 -16.69
C ILE A 19 5.95 -0.61 -15.57
N CYS A 20 6.53 -1.46 -14.72
CA CYS A 20 7.23 -0.99 -13.52
C CYS A 20 8.59 -0.33 -13.80
N GLU A 21 9.02 -0.22 -15.06
CA GLU A 21 10.27 0.43 -15.47
C GLU A 21 11.47 0.07 -14.57
N ARG A 22 11.54 -1.19 -14.14
CA ARG A 22 12.58 -1.70 -13.22
C ARG A 22 13.98 -1.32 -13.69
N ASP A 23 14.24 -1.51 -14.97
CA ASP A 23 15.55 -1.26 -15.56
C ASP A 23 15.91 0.24 -15.54
N ARG A 24 14.91 1.12 -15.72
CA ARG A 24 15.07 2.56 -15.54
C ARG A 24 15.38 2.91 -14.08
N LEU A 25 14.70 2.28 -13.13
CA LEU A 25 14.97 2.46 -11.70
C LEU A 25 16.37 1.96 -11.31
N LEU A 26 16.82 0.84 -11.86
CA LEU A 26 18.17 0.30 -11.65
C LEU A 26 19.26 1.21 -12.23
N ARG A 27 18.94 1.94 -13.30
CA ARG A 27 19.81 2.94 -13.91
C ARG A 27 19.79 4.28 -13.18
N ASP A 28 18.77 4.53 -12.37
CA ASP A 28 18.60 5.79 -11.65
C ASP A 28 19.26 5.72 -10.25
N PRO A 29 20.33 6.50 -10.00
CA PRO A 29 21.02 6.50 -8.71
C PRO A 29 20.25 7.20 -7.58
N GLN A 30 19.18 7.94 -7.89
CA GLN A 30 18.24 8.51 -6.92
C GLN A 30 16.96 7.64 -6.81
N GLY A 31 16.89 6.57 -7.60
CA GLY A 31 15.79 5.64 -7.65
C GLY A 31 15.72 4.85 -6.35
N ASP A 32 14.50 4.76 -5.81
CA ASP A 32 14.22 4.01 -4.60
C ASP A 32 14.24 2.49 -4.89
N VAL A 33 15.43 1.92 -5.05
CA VAL A 33 15.64 0.48 -5.37
C VAL A 33 15.10 -0.45 -4.28
N ARG A 34 14.73 0.08 -3.11
CA ARG A 34 14.09 -0.66 -2.01
C ARG A 34 12.80 -1.35 -2.45
N VAL A 35 12.03 -0.73 -3.35
CA VAL A 35 10.80 -1.33 -3.91
C VAL A 35 11.06 -2.64 -4.65
N LEU A 36 12.27 -2.80 -5.21
CA LEU A 36 12.67 -4.01 -5.92
C LEU A 36 12.86 -5.22 -4.99
N ARG A 37 12.93 -5.00 -3.67
CA ARG A 37 12.97 -6.07 -2.67
C ARG A 37 11.66 -6.85 -2.65
N LEU A 38 10.53 -6.22 -3.00
CA LEU A 38 9.19 -6.80 -2.92
C LEU A 38 9.01 -7.98 -3.90
N THR A 39 9.51 -9.15 -3.51
CA THR A 39 9.41 -10.38 -4.31
C THR A 39 7.96 -10.89 -4.37
N ARG A 40 7.68 -11.85 -5.26
CA ARG A 40 6.36 -12.51 -5.32
C ARG A 40 5.96 -13.14 -3.97
N LEU A 41 6.95 -13.63 -3.22
CA LEU A 41 6.72 -14.22 -1.90
C LEU A 41 6.37 -13.13 -0.87
N GLU A 42 7.10 -12.01 -0.88
CA GLU A 42 6.80 -10.89 0.02
C GLU A 42 5.46 -10.23 -0.29
N GLU A 43 5.11 -10.06 -1.57
CA GLU A 43 3.76 -9.64 -2.00
C GLU A 43 2.69 -10.54 -1.38
N ARG A 44 2.85 -11.88 -1.50
CA ARG A 44 1.87 -12.82 -0.98
C ARG A 44 1.77 -12.80 0.54
N LYS A 45 2.91 -12.77 1.24
CA LYS A 45 2.97 -12.62 2.70
C LYS A 45 2.31 -11.32 3.17
N LEU A 46 2.53 -10.23 2.45
CA LEU A 46 1.93 -8.95 2.77
C LEU A 46 0.41 -8.98 2.60
N ILE A 47 -0.08 -9.53 1.48
CA ILE A 47 -1.51 -9.71 1.22
C ILE A 47 -2.14 -10.57 2.32
N GLU A 48 -1.56 -11.74 2.62
CA GLU A 48 -2.05 -12.60 3.70
C GLU A 48 -2.07 -11.88 5.04
N ARG A 49 -1.04 -11.08 5.35
CA ARG A 49 -0.97 -10.33 6.60
C ARG A 49 -2.04 -9.24 6.69
N ILE A 50 -2.28 -8.54 5.59
CA ILE A 50 -3.37 -7.55 5.47
C ILE A 50 -4.72 -8.25 5.67
N GLU A 51 -4.95 -9.38 4.99
CA GLU A 51 -6.21 -10.14 5.10
C GLU A 51 -6.43 -10.71 6.51
N ASN A 52 -5.35 -11.10 7.20
CA ASN A 52 -5.42 -11.60 8.58
C ASN A 52 -5.50 -10.49 9.63
N SER A 53 -5.18 -9.23 9.28
CA SER A 53 -5.23 -8.12 10.23
C SER A 53 -6.61 -7.99 10.86
N SER A 54 -6.67 -7.85 12.18
CA SER A 54 -7.94 -7.81 12.94
C SER A 54 -8.34 -6.43 13.40
N SER A 55 -7.47 -5.43 13.25
CA SER A 55 -7.74 -4.08 13.74
C SER A 55 -7.07 -3.05 12.87
N PHE A 56 -7.61 -1.83 12.87
CA PHE A 56 -7.04 -0.71 12.13
C PHE A 56 -5.59 -0.40 12.54
N ALA A 57 -5.25 -0.59 13.81
CA ALA A 57 -3.88 -0.44 14.31
C ALA A 57 -2.88 -1.41 13.63
N ASP A 58 -3.29 -2.66 13.35
CA ASP A 58 -2.42 -3.62 12.67
C ASP A 58 -2.20 -3.24 11.19
N LEU A 59 -3.27 -2.80 10.51
CA LEU A 59 -3.17 -2.20 9.18
C LEU A 59 -2.25 -0.98 9.15
N GLN A 60 -2.34 -0.09 10.14
CA GLN A 60 -1.44 1.05 10.28
C GLN A 60 0.02 0.61 10.46
N ARG A 61 0.29 -0.40 11.30
CA ARG A 61 1.64 -0.95 11.48
C ARG A 61 2.18 -1.55 10.18
N ILE A 62 1.34 -2.23 9.40
CA ILE A 62 1.71 -2.75 8.09
C ILE A 62 2.03 -1.60 7.14
N ARG A 63 1.16 -0.59 7.03
CA ARG A 63 1.40 0.62 6.22
C ARG A 63 2.73 1.30 6.58
N GLN A 64 2.99 1.51 7.87
CA GLN A 64 4.22 2.11 8.36
C GLN A 64 5.46 1.29 7.98
N ARG A 65 5.42 -0.03 8.18
CA ARG A 65 6.52 -0.91 7.74
C ARG A 65 6.72 -0.87 6.23
N MET A 66 5.65 -0.81 5.44
CA MET A 66 5.79 -0.68 3.98
C MET A 66 6.45 0.63 3.58
N GLN A 67 6.10 1.72 4.24
CA GLN A 67 6.72 3.02 4.00
C GLN A 67 8.19 3.01 4.41
N ASP A 68 8.53 2.44 5.56
CA ASP A 68 9.90 2.38 6.05
C ASP A 68 10.80 1.44 5.22
N GLN A 69 10.32 0.21 4.96
CA GLN A 69 11.11 -0.82 4.29
C GLN A 69 11.15 -0.67 2.77
N LEU A 70 10.05 -0.23 2.16
CA LEU A 70 9.86 -0.19 0.70
C LEU A 70 9.73 1.23 0.16
N GLY A 71 9.48 2.23 1.02
CA GLY A 71 9.19 3.60 0.58
C GLY A 71 7.80 3.76 -0.02
N ILE A 72 6.89 2.79 0.14
CA ILE A 72 5.56 2.83 -0.48
C ILE A 72 4.53 3.21 0.58
N GLU A 73 3.73 4.24 0.29
CA GLU A 73 2.66 4.65 1.19
C GLU A 73 1.28 4.22 0.67
N LEU A 74 0.52 3.56 1.56
CA LEU A 74 -0.86 3.13 1.34
C LEU A 74 -1.81 4.13 1.98
N TRP A 75 -2.57 4.85 1.17
CA TRP A 75 -3.60 5.79 1.62
C TRP A 75 -4.94 5.09 1.76
N ILE A 76 -5.56 5.26 2.94
CA ILE A 76 -6.91 4.78 3.24
C ILE A 76 -7.67 5.95 3.84
N ALA A 77 -8.72 6.41 3.17
CA ALA A 77 -9.55 7.51 3.61
C ALA A 77 -11.03 7.19 3.35
N PRO A 78 -11.96 7.68 4.19
CA PRO A 78 -13.37 7.69 3.82
C PRO A 78 -13.58 8.56 2.59
N GLY A 79 -14.40 8.07 1.66
CA GLY A 79 -14.84 8.85 0.52
C GLY A 79 -15.94 9.81 0.93
N LEU A 80 -16.07 10.90 0.18
CA LEU A 80 -17.06 11.98 0.37
C LEU A 80 -18.52 11.52 0.40
N ASN A 81 -18.83 10.29 -0.02
CA ASN A 81 -20.18 9.76 0.09
C ASN A 81 -20.35 9.17 1.49
N GLU A 82 -21.33 9.67 2.24
CA GLU A 82 -21.77 9.33 3.62
C GLU A 82 -21.99 7.83 3.95
N VAL A 83 -21.61 6.92 3.06
CA VAL A 83 -21.71 5.48 3.24
C VAL A 83 -20.59 4.97 4.14
N ARG A 84 -20.94 4.64 5.39
CA ARG A 84 -20.09 3.95 6.39
C ARG A 84 -19.83 2.47 6.02
N THR A 85 -19.41 2.22 4.78
CA THR A 85 -19.23 0.87 4.23
C THR A 85 -17.91 0.76 3.49
N VAL A 86 -17.44 -0.47 3.24
CA VAL A 86 -16.19 -0.74 2.52
C VAL A 86 -16.14 -0.05 1.15
N ARG A 87 -17.28 0.04 0.45
CA ARG A 87 -17.39 0.70 -0.86
C ARG A 87 -17.20 2.22 -0.78
N GLY A 88 -17.43 2.82 0.39
CA GLY A 88 -17.18 4.23 0.65
C GLY A 88 -15.69 4.55 0.84
N LEU A 89 -14.84 3.58 1.17
CA LEU A 89 -13.44 3.83 1.47
C LEU A 89 -12.60 3.98 0.20
N GLN A 90 -11.89 5.09 0.09
CA GLN A 90 -10.84 5.31 -0.90
C GLN A 90 -9.54 4.68 -0.43
N ILE A 91 -9.09 3.65 -1.16
CA ILE A 91 -7.83 2.96 -0.90
C ILE A 91 -6.92 3.18 -2.11
N ARG A 92 -5.81 3.89 -1.92
CA ARG A 92 -4.84 4.22 -2.98
C ARG A 92 -3.44 3.87 -2.53
N LEU A 93 -2.60 3.45 -3.48
CA LEU A 93 -1.17 3.26 -3.25
C LEU A 93 -0.40 4.38 -3.93
N THR A 94 0.69 4.85 -3.32
CA THR A 94 1.57 5.84 -3.93
C THR A 94 2.26 5.24 -5.15
N ASP A 95 2.22 5.98 -6.26
CA ASP A 95 2.87 5.58 -7.50
C ASP A 95 4.39 5.75 -7.37
N LYS A 96 5.13 4.65 -7.53
CA LYS A 96 6.60 4.67 -7.59
C LYS A 96 7.10 3.85 -8.77
N LEU A 97 8.19 4.32 -9.39
CA LEU A 97 9.00 3.55 -10.33
C LEU A 97 9.49 2.27 -9.64
N GLY A 98 9.45 1.13 -10.32
CA GLY A 98 9.73 -0.20 -9.76
C GLY A 98 8.52 -0.91 -9.15
N LEU A 99 7.44 -0.19 -8.85
CA LEU A 99 6.23 -0.78 -8.29
C LEU A 99 5.40 -1.47 -9.37
N CYS A 100 5.14 -2.76 -9.20
CA CYS A 100 4.40 -3.49 -10.22
C CYS A 100 2.91 -3.20 -10.21
N ARG A 101 2.28 -3.14 -11.40
CA ARG A 101 0.84 -2.96 -11.57
C ARG A 101 0.03 -3.96 -10.75
N LYS A 102 0.52 -5.20 -10.64
CA LYS A 102 -0.10 -6.23 -9.81
C LYS A 102 -0.19 -5.80 -8.34
N ILE A 103 0.92 -5.37 -7.74
CA ILE A 103 0.98 -4.89 -6.35
C ILE A 103 0.02 -3.71 -6.14
N ARG A 104 0.01 -2.77 -7.09
CA ARG A 104 -0.89 -1.60 -7.07
C ARG A 104 -2.38 -1.97 -7.03
N GLN A 105 -2.75 -3.16 -7.50
CA GLN A 105 -4.13 -3.65 -7.50
C GLN A 105 -4.38 -4.67 -6.38
N SER A 106 -3.42 -5.55 -6.11
CA SER A 106 -3.56 -6.62 -5.13
C SER A 106 -3.58 -6.11 -3.69
N ILE A 107 -2.77 -5.09 -3.34
CA ILE A 107 -2.81 -4.50 -2.00
C ILE A 107 -4.19 -3.86 -1.70
N PRO A 108 -4.70 -2.92 -2.52
CA PRO A 108 -6.01 -2.34 -2.25
C PRO A 108 -7.12 -3.39 -2.30
N ALA A 109 -7.03 -4.41 -3.16
CA ALA A 109 -7.98 -5.52 -3.17
C ALA A 109 -7.94 -6.35 -1.87
N ALA A 110 -6.76 -6.62 -1.32
CA ALA A 110 -6.58 -7.34 -0.05
C ALA A 110 -7.14 -6.54 1.13
N VAL A 111 -6.87 -5.23 1.16
CA VAL A 111 -7.43 -4.32 2.17
C VAL A 111 -8.96 -4.32 2.08
N ARG A 112 -9.54 -4.21 0.88
CA ARG A 112 -11.00 -4.31 0.68
C ARG A 112 -11.56 -5.63 1.23
N ARG A 113 -10.95 -6.77 0.88
CA ARG A 113 -11.39 -8.08 1.39
C ARG A 113 -11.31 -8.18 2.92
N CYS A 114 -10.27 -7.63 3.52
CA CYS A 114 -10.13 -7.57 4.97
C CYS A 114 -11.28 -6.76 5.59
N LEU A 115 -11.56 -5.57 5.06
CA LEU A 115 -12.63 -4.68 5.51
C LEU A 115 -14.03 -5.29 5.29
N GLU A 116 -14.23 -6.04 4.21
CA GLU A 116 -15.48 -6.78 3.96
C GLU A 116 -15.69 -7.89 4.99
N LYS A 117 -14.63 -8.61 5.36
CA LYS A 117 -14.68 -9.64 6.42
C LYS A 117 -14.82 -9.04 7.81
N LYS A 118 -14.24 -7.87 8.05
CA LYS A 118 -14.16 -7.19 9.35
C LYS A 118 -14.64 -5.75 9.25
N PRO A 119 -15.97 -5.53 9.19
CA PRO A 119 -16.54 -4.18 9.12
C PRO A 119 -16.20 -3.33 10.36
N GLU A 120 -15.85 -3.94 11.51
CA GLU A 120 -15.32 -3.26 12.69
C GLU A 120 -14.13 -2.32 12.38
N ILE A 121 -13.27 -2.72 11.45
CA ILE A 121 -12.11 -1.93 11.03
C ILE A 121 -12.56 -0.68 10.26
N VAL A 122 -13.64 -0.78 9.47
CA VAL A 122 -14.23 0.35 8.74
C VAL A 122 -14.69 1.41 9.73
N TYR A 123 -15.38 1.02 10.80
CA TYR A 123 -15.81 1.93 11.86
C TYR A 123 -14.61 2.58 12.56
N ALA A 124 -13.55 1.81 12.87
CA ALA A 124 -12.34 2.37 13.46
C ALA A 124 -11.60 3.36 12.54
N ILE A 125 -11.63 3.14 11.22
CA ILE A 125 -11.07 4.09 10.24
C ILE A 125 -11.88 5.38 10.20
N LEU A 126 -13.21 5.26 10.20
CA LEU A 126 -14.13 6.40 10.20
C LEU A 126 -13.96 7.22 11.47
N ASP A 127 -13.95 6.56 12.64
CA ASP A 127 -13.74 7.19 13.94
C ASP A 127 -12.39 7.92 14.02
N ALA A 128 -11.31 7.28 13.53
CA ALA A 128 -9.99 7.90 13.50
C ALA A 128 -9.89 9.10 12.54
N HIS A 129 -10.63 9.10 11.42
CA HIS A 129 -10.70 10.25 10.50
C HIS A 129 -11.64 11.35 11.00
N ASP A 130 -12.76 11.00 11.63
CA ASP A 130 -13.68 11.95 12.26
C ASP A 130 -12.94 12.79 13.32
N LEU A 131 -12.08 12.17 14.13
CA LEU A 131 -11.20 12.85 15.08
C LEU A 131 -10.21 13.84 14.42
N LEU A 132 -9.75 13.54 13.19
CA LEU A 132 -8.79 14.36 12.45
C LEU A 132 -9.47 15.50 11.67
N GLU A 133 -10.69 15.28 11.17
CA GLU A 133 -11.48 16.30 10.48
C GLU A 133 -12.07 17.34 11.46
N GLN A 134 -12.39 16.94 12.69
CA GLN A 134 -12.78 17.87 13.77
C GLN A 134 -11.67 18.89 14.12
N THR A 135 -10.40 18.58 13.83
CA THR A 135 -9.26 19.50 14.04
C THR A 135 -9.08 20.52 12.89
N ARG A 136 -9.88 20.45 11.81
CA ARG A 136 -9.79 21.36 10.65
C ARG A 136 -11.02 22.23 10.42
N GLN A 137 -11.88 22.42 11.43
CA GLN A 137 -12.86 23.51 11.38
C GLN A 137 -12.15 24.85 11.66
N PRO A 138 -12.12 25.81 10.71
CA PRO A 138 -11.78 27.19 11.05
C PRO A 138 -12.85 27.72 12.02
N PRO A 139 -12.48 28.43 13.10
CA PRO A 139 -13.46 29.11 13.92
C PRO A 139 -14.13 30.20 13.06
N THR A 140 -15.46 30.27 13.17
CA THR A 140 -16.30 31.35 12.63
C THR A 140 -15.82 32.72 13.06
#